data_AF-M4Z7C3-F1
#
_entry.id   AF-M4Z7C3-F1
#
_cell.length_a   1.000
_cell.length_b   1.000
_cell.length_c   1.000
_cell.angle_alpha   90.00
_cell.angle_beta   90.00
_cell.angle_gamma   90.00
#
_symmetry.space_group_name_H-M   'P 1'
#
loop_
_entity.id
_entity.type
_entity.pdbx_description
1 polymer ?
#
loop_
_entity_poly.entity_id
_entity_poly.type
_entity_poly.pdbx_seq_one_letter_code
_entity_poly.pdbx_strand_id
1 'polypeptide(L)'
;MMRSRFAMLAILTLAVCWLGPEAAFSQSCGCGPDFCQGDPRYAPRLAQAKAAMRNTGYPDELVALMDKDGACFARVDRAPTNFHIRDYASGTFQDVEWDEDNERISRAKLLNGTISVYYKYNTPRAFKCCGEKVYNERPDYDSTHDVNRSIVIECKKSGTTVTCQ
;
A
#
# COMPACT_ATOMS: atom_id res chain seq x y z
N MET A 1 -10.99 -81.53 6.05
CA MET A 1 -11.90 -80.82 5.13
C MET A 1 -11.50 -79.34 5.19
N MET A 2 -10.62 -78.75 4.37
CA MET A 2 -10.38 -78.74 2.92
C MET A 2 -11.56 -78.23 2.08
N ARG A 3 -11.49 -76.94 1.69
CA ARG A 3 -11.88 -76.26 0.43
C ARG A 3 -11.94 -74.74 0.73
N SER A 4 -10.95 -73.90 0.42
CA SER A 4 -10.43 -73.49 -0.90
C SER A 4 -11.52 -72.78 -1.72
N ARG A 5 -11.38 -71.46 -1.98
CA ARG A 5 -10.90 -70.91 -3.26
C ARG A 5 -11.32 -69.44 -3.53
N PHE A 6 -10.32 -68.62 -3.93
CA PHE A 6 -10.30 -67.63 -5.04
C PHE A 6 -11.35 -66.49 -5.06
N ALA A 7 -11.14 -65.28 -5.59
CA ALA A 7 -10.03 -64.50 -6.15
C ALA A 7 -10.66 -63.17 -6.63
N MET A 8 -9.81 -62.23 -7.08
CA MET A 8 -10.12 -61.14 -8.03
C MET A 8 -10.95 -59.95 -7.51
N LEU A 9 -10.77 -58.71 -7.95
CA LEU A 9 -9.75 -57.99 -8.74
C LEU A 9 -10.29 -56.55 -8.84
N ALA A 10 -9.39 -55.56 -8.88
CA ALA A 10 -9.60 -54.22 -9.48
C ALA A 10 -10.58 -53.27 -8.75
N ILE A 11 -10.45 -51.95 -8.77
CA ILE A 11 -9.99 -51.06 -9.84
C ILE A 11 -9.24 -49.85 -9.22
N LEU A 12 -8.07 -49.59 -9.79
CA LEU A 12 -7.27 -48.39 -9.70
C LEU A 12 -7.99 -47.25 -10.45
N THR A 13 -8.53 -46.25 -9.77
CA THR A 13 -8.91 -44.98 -10.42
C THR A 13 -7.88 -43.91 -10.09
N LEU A 14 -6.97 -43.70 -11.04
CA LEU A 14 -6.18 -42.48 -11.18
C LEU A 14 -7.15 -41.29 -11.29
N ALA A 15 -7.27 -40.50 -10.24
CA ALA A 15 -7.75 -39.13 -10.38
C ALA A 15 -6.55 -38.27 -10.81
N VAL A 16 -6.40 -38.13 -12.13
CA VAL A 16 -5.49 -37.18 -12.75
C VAL A 16 -6.01 -35.78 -12.45
N CYS A 17 -5.50 -35.15 -11.39
CA CYS A 17 -5.65 -33.71 -11.20
C CYS A 17 -4.79 -33.01 -12.26
N TRP A 18 -5.42 -32.65 -13.36
CA TRP A 18 -4.92 -31.68 -14.32
C TRP A 18 -4.74 -30.34 -13.60
N LEU A 19 -3.57 -30.13 -13.00
CA LEU A 19 -3.04 -28.79 -12.75
C LEU A 19 -2.58 -28.26 -14.11
N GLY A 20 -3.54 -27.79 -14.92
CA GLY A 20 -3.21 -26.96 -16.06
C GLY A 20 -2.45 -25.74 -15.54
N PRO A 21 -1.32 -25.34 -16.16
CA PRO A 21 -0.72 -24.06 -15.82
C PRO A 21 -1.75 -22.99 -16.17
N GLU A 22 -2.23 -22.25 -15.17
CA GLU A 22 -2.82 -20.95 -15.41
C GLU A 22 -1.74 -20.15 -16.13
N ALA A 23 -1.84 -20.08 -17.45
CA ALA A 23 -1.09 -19.12 -18.23
C ALA A 23 -1.50 -17.76 -17.66
N ALA A 24 -0.63 -17.21 -16.81
CA ALA A 24 -0.76 -15.85 -16.33
C ALA A 24 -0.77 -14.97 -17.57
N PHE A 25 -1.97 -14.62 -18.05
CA PHE A 25 -2.13 -13.64 -19.10
C PHE A 25 -1.55 -12.36 -18.53
N SER A 26 -0.31 -12.05 -18.93
CA SER A 26 0.24 -10.72 -18.74
C SER A 26 -0.74 -9.78 -19.45
N GLN A 27 -1.53 -9.06 -18.65
CA GLN A 27 -2.39 -8.02 -19.20
C GLN A 27 -1.46 -7.00 -19.84
N SER A 28 -1.42 -6.97 -21.16
CA SER A 28 -0.67 -5.98 -21.89
C SER A 28 -1.53 -4.71 -21.98
N CYS A 29 -1.22 -3.74 -21.13
CA CYS A 29 -1.70 -2.37 -21.28
C CYS A 29 -0.65 -1.53 -22.03
N GLY A 30 -1.10 -0.47 -22.72
CA GLY A 30 -0.24 0.35 -23.58
C GLY A 30 0.88 1.15 -22.87
N CYS A 31 0.95 1.10 -21.54
CA CYS A 31 1.95 1.80 -20.73
C CYS A 31 3.00 0.85 -20.10
N GLY A 32 2.99 -0.43 -20.47
CA GLY A 32 3.92 -1.44 -19.97
C GLY A 32 3.33 -2.28 -18.83
N PRO A 33 3.73 -3.57 -18.72
CA PRO A 33 3.07 -4.56 -17.85
C PRO A 33 3.05 -4.16 -16.37
N ASP A 34 4.11 -3.54 -15.86
CA ASP A 34 4.20 -3.17 -14.45
C ASP A 34 3.24 -2.02 -14.07
N PHE A 35 2.80 -1.23 -15.04
CA PHE A 35 1.88 -0.11 -14.83
C PHE A 35 0.42 -0.50 -15.03
N CYS A 36 0.15 -1.73 -15.49
CA CYS A 36 -1.20 -2.21 -15.70
C CYS A 36 -1.92 -2.38 -14.36
N GLN A 37 -3.15 -1.86 -14.31
CA GLN A 37 -4.06 -2.20 -13.23
C GLN A 37 -4.50 -3.66 -13.38
N GLY A 38 -4.61 -4.39 -12.27
CA GLY A 38 -5.04 -5.79 -12.28
C GLY A 38 -3.95 -6.81 -12.59
N ASP A 39 -2.67 -6.40 -12.66
CA ASP A 39 -1.55 -7.34 -12.80
C ASP A 39 -1.54 -8.34 -11.62
N PRO A 40 -1.48 -9.66 -11.88
CA PRO A 40 -1.54 -10.68 -10.83
C PRO A 40 -0.37 -10.63 -9.84
N ARG A 41 0.73 -9.97 -10.19
CA ARG A 41 1.89 -9.76 -9.30
C ARG A 41 1.63 -8.68 -8.25
N TYR A 42 0.63 -7.82 -8.43
CA TYR A 42 0.35 -6.69 -7.53
C TYR A 42 0.02 -7.17 -6.10
N ALA A 43 -1.00 -8.01 -5.94
CA ALA A 43 -1.46 -8.47 -4.63
C ALA A 43 -0.36 -9.18 -3.81
N PRO A 44 0.39 -10.16 -4.34
CA PRO A 44 1.47 -10.80 -3.57
C PRO A 44 2.61 -9.83 -3.25
N ARG A 45 2.95 -8.90 -4.16
CA ARG A 45 3.99 -7.89 -3.90
C ARG A 45 3.58 -6.91 -2.81
N LEU A 46 2.32 -6.46 -2.82
CA LEU A 46 1.75 -5.59 -1.79
C LEU A 46 1.76 -6.30 -0.42
N ALA A 47 1.32 -7.55 -0.36
CA ALA A 47 1.35 -8.35 0.86
C ALA A 47 2.76 -8.48 1.43
N GLN A 48 3.76 -8.75 0.58
CA GLN A 48 5.16 -8.82 0.98
C GLN A 48 5.68 -7.48 1.52
N ALA A 49 5.42 -6.38 0.83
CA ALA A 49 5.85 -5.04 1.26
C ALA A 49 5.25 -4.67 2.62
N LYS A 50 3.94 -4.90 2.82
CA LYS A 50 3.26 -4.64 4.10
C LYS A 50 3.80 -5.52 5.22
N ALA A 51 4.09 -6.79 4.95
CA ALA A 51 4.69 -7.68 5.94
C ALA A 51 6.10 -7.21 6.36
N ALA A 52 6.91 -6.75 5.40
CA ALA A 52 8.22 -6.18 5.69
C ALA A 52 8.13 -4.93 6.59
N MET A 53 7.22 -4.01 6.28
CA MET A 53 7.01 -2.80 7.09
C MET A 53 6.55 -3.12 8.52
N ARG A 54 5.66 -4.11 8.70
CA ARG A 54 5.25 -4.56 10.03
C ARG A 54 6.41 -5.15 10.82
N ASN A 55 7.29 -5.91 10.16
CA ASN A 55 8.48 -6.49 10.80
C ASN A 55 9.50 -5.41 11.24
N THR A 56 9.47 -4.23 10.61
CA THR A 56 10.25 -3.05 11.04
C THR A 56 9.61 -2.33 12.24
N GLY A 57 8.36 -2.65 12.59
CA GLY A 57 7.65 -2.05 13.71
C GLY A 57 6.75 -0.87 13.34
N TYR A 58 6.49 -0.62 12.05
CA TYR A 58 5.55 0.43 11.67
C TYR A 58 4.11 0.07 12.12
N PRO A 59 3.35 1.04 12.66
CA PRO A 59 1.97 0.81 13.09
C PRO A 59 1.05 0.51 11.90
N ASP A 60 -0.01 -0.27 12.16
CA ASP A 60 -0.93 -0.72 11.11
C ASP A 60 -1.61 0.42 10.35
N GLU A 61 -1.83 1.58 10.98
CA GLU A 61 -2.37 2.76 10.31
C GLU A 61 -1.46 3.29 9.18
N LEU A 62 -0.14 3.26 9.39
CA LEU A 62 0.83 3.64 8.37
C LEU A 62 0.92 2.57 7.28
N VAL A 63 0.98 1.31 7.68
CA VAL A 63 1.00 0.19 6.74
C VAL A 63 -0.25 0.18 5.84
N ALA A 64 -1.40 0.64 6.34
CA ALA A 64 -2.64 0.77 5.57
C ALA A 64 -2.58 1.84 4.47
N LEU A 65 -1.64 2.81 4.54
CA LEU A 65 -1.44 3.78 3.45
C LEU A 65 -0.97 3.12 2.15
N MET A 66 -0.32 1.95 2.25
CA MET A 66 0.06 1.16 1.08
C MET A 66 -1.14 0.70 0.23
N ASP A 67 -2.34 0.65 0.81
CA ASP A 67 -3.57 0.26 0.12
C ASP A 67 -4.27 1.45 -0.56
N LYS A 68 -3.82 2.69 -0.32
CA LYS A 68 -4.55 3.91 -0.71
C LYS A 68 -4.21 4.43 -2.11
N ASP A 69 -3.08 4.05 -2.67
CA ASP A 69 -2.59 4.61 -3.93
C ASP A 69 -2.29 3.51 -4.96
N GLY A 70 -2.98 3.56 -6.12
CA GLY A 70 -2.66 2.83 -7.34
C GLY A 70 -2.66 1.30 -7.24
N ALA A 71 -3.41 0.63 -8.11
CA ALA A 71 -3.49 -0.83 -8.15
C ALA A 71 -2.59 -1.48 -9.22
N CYS A 72 -1.33 -1.03 -9.35
CA CYS A 72 -0.35 -1.58 -10.30
C CYS A 72 0.97 -1.98 -9.63
N PHE A 73 1.68 -2.96 -10.21
CA PHE A 73 2.91 -3.51 -9.66
C PHE A 73 4.00 -2.46 -9.45
N ALA A 74 4.20 -1.57 -10.44
CA ALA A 74 5.21 -0.52 -10.43
C ALA A 74 5.08 0.42 -9.23
N ARG A 75 3.85 0.71 -8.77
CA ARG A 75 3.64 1.50 -7.55
C ARG A 75 4.31 0.78 -6.39
N VAL A 76 3.91 -0.46 -6.11
CA VAL A 76 4.37 -1.17 -4.92
C VAL A 76 5.89 -1.36 -4.94
N ASP A 77 6.45 -1.63 -6.11
CA ASP A 77 7.87 -1.86 -6.27
C ASP A 77 8.73 -0.61 -6.10
N ARG A 78 8.20 0.57 -6.46
CA ARG A 78 8.94 1.84 -6.42
C ARG A 78 8.66 2.67 -5.18
N ALA A 79 7.66 2.29 -4.39
CA ALA A 79 7.31 3.04 -3.20
C ALA A 79 8.41 2.92 -2.13
N PRO A 80 8.73 4.01 -1.43
CA PRO A 80 9.62 3.94 -0.28
C PRO A 80 9.10 2.95 0.77
N THR A 81 10.03 2.24 1.41
CA THR A 81 9.73 1.29 2.49
C THR A 81 9.67 1.96 3.87
N ASN A 82 9.94 3.26 3.93
CA ASN A 82 9.85 4.09 5.13
C ASN A 82 8.69 5.10 5.02
N PHE A 83 8.31 5.66 6.16
CA PHE A 83 7.28 6.69 6.28
C PHE A 83 7.91 8.01 6.68
N HIS A 84 7.20 9.09 6.36
CA HIS A 84 7.62 10.45 6.61
C HIS A 84 6.49 11.26 7.23
N ILE A 85 6.87 12.32 7.94
CA ILE A 85 5.99 13.36 8.42
C ILE A 85 6.30 14.65 7.66
N ARG A 86 5.27 15.29 7.11
CA ARG A 86 5.37 16.63 6.53
C ARG A 86 4.72 17.63 7.47
N ASP A 87 5.53 18.47 8.10
CA ASP A 87 5.08 19.61 8.90
C ASP A 87 4.83 20.80 7.98
N TYR A 88 3.69 21.51 8.14
CA TYR A 88 3.41 22.72 7.36
C TYR A 88 3.25 23.97 8.23
N ALA A 89 4.15 24.93 8.04
CA ALA A 89 4.19 26.21 8.74
C ALA A 89 4.28 27.37 7.76
N SER A 90 3.33 28.31 7.80
CA SER A 90 3.44 29.61 7.12
C SER A 90 3.84 29.56 5.64
N GLY A 91 3.33 28.58 4.87
CA GLY A 91 3.65 28.48 3.44
C GLY A 91 4.83 27.58 3.10
N THR A 92 5.54 27.06 4.11
CA THR A 92 6.67 26.14 3.91
C THR A 92 6.37 24.78 4.55
N PHE A 93 7.00 23.75 4.01
CA PHE A 93 6.95 22.41 4.58
C PHE A 93 8.34 21.89 4.92
N GLN A 94 8.39 21.05 5.94
CA GLN A 94 9.58 20.27 6.31
C GLN A 94 9.19 18.80 6.40
N ASP A 95 9.95 17.97 5.69
CA ASP A 95 9.79 16.52 5.74
C ASP A 95 10.82 15.94 6.73
N VAL A 96 10.35 15.11 7.65
CA VAL A 96 11.18 14.30 8.54
C VAL A 96 10.80 12.84 8.41
N GLU A 97 11.72 11.92 8.67
CA GLU A 97 11.37 10.50 8.74
C GLU A 97 10.39 10.26 9.89
N TRP A 98 9.42 9.38 9.69
CA TRP A 98 8.50 9.00 10.73
C TRP A 98 9.21 8.08 11.73
N ASP A 99 9.16 8.48 12.98
CA ASP A 99 9.30 7.65 14.16
C ASP A 99 8.35 8.22 15.24
N GLU A 100 8.22 7.52 16.37
CA GLU A 100 7.32 7.93 17.45
C GLU A 100 7.70 9.31 18.04
N ASP A 101 8.98 9.65 18.05
CA ASP A 101 9.49 10.90 18.61
C ASP A 101 9.21 12.09 17.69
N ASN A 102 9.45 11.94 16.39
CA ASN A 102 9.14 12.94 15.37
C ASN A 102 7.63 13.15 15.27
N GLU A 103 6.81 12.10 15.42
CA GLU A 103 5.36 12.27 15.52
C GLU A 103 4.96 13.05 16.78
N ARG A 104 5.53 12.70 17.93
CA ARG A 104 5.28 13.42 19.19
C ARG A 104 5.67 14.90 19.08
N ILE A 105 6.81 15.20 18.44
CA ILE A 105 7.28 16.58 18.19
C ILE A 105 6.33 17.32 17.26
N SER A 106 5.92 16.70 16.15
CA SER A 106 4.99 17.29 15.16
C SER A 106 3.62 17.57 15.79
N ARG A 107 3.11 16.63 16.60
CA ARG A 107 1.90 16.81 17.42
C ARG A 107 2.03 17.99 18.38
N ALA A 108 3.17 18.15 19.05
CA ALA A 108 3.39 19.29 19.96
C ALA A 108 3.46 20.63 19.20
N LYS A 109 4.14 20.67 18.05
CA LYS A 109 4.16 21.83 17.14
C LYS A 109 2.76 22.20 16.64
N LEU A 110 1.90 21.21 16.40
CA LEU A 110 0.53 21.44 15.97
C LEU A 110 -0.32 22.01 17.12
N LEU A 111 -0.21 21.43 18.31
CA LEU A 111 -0.95 21.87 19.49
C LEU A 111 -0.57 23.29 19.93
N ASN A 112 0.72 23.64 19.85
CA ASN A 112 1.22 24.96 20.21
C ASN A 112 1.03 26.02 19.11
N GLY A 113 0.55 25.63 17.91
CA GLY A 113 0.29 26.53 16.79
C GLY A 113 1.52 26.92 15.96
N THR A 114 2.64 26.21 16.11
CA THR A 114 3.86 26.40 15.29
C THR A 114 3.66 25.88 13.87
N ILE A 115 2.92 24.78 13.71
CA ILE A 115 2.48 24.26 12.42
C ILE A 115 0.95 24.24 12.39
N SER A 116 0.37 24.30 11.20
CA SER A 116 -1.09 24.32 11.01
C SER A 116 -1.70 22.94 10.74
N VAL A 117 -0.88 22.02 10.19
CA VAL A 117 -1.21 20.64 9.87
C VAL A 117 0.10 19.85 9.77
N TYR A 118 0.04 18.55 10.02
CA TYR A 118 1.08 17.63 9.53
C TYR A 118 0.46 16.42 8.84
N TYR A 119 1.21 15.81 7.93
CA TYR A 119 0.77 14.64 7.16
C TYR A 119 1.70 13.46 7.44
N LYS A 120 1.16 12.24 7.58
CA LYS A 120 1.95 11.00 7.54
C LYS A 120 1.78 10.33 6.18
N TYR A 121 2.88 9.92 5.55
CA TYR A 121 2.85 9.34 4.20
C TYR A 121 4.07 8.44 3.94
N ASN A 122 3.94 7.49 3.01
CA ASN A 122 5.10 6.86 2.36
C ASN A 122 5.44 7.56 1.03
N THR A 123 4.43 8.10 0.35
CA THR A 123 4.55 8.95 -0.84
C THR A 123 3.58 10.12 -0.74
N PRO A 124 4.02 11.39 -0.89
CA PRO A 124 3.13 12.54 -0.71
C PRO A 124 2.24 12.77 -1.95
N ARG A 125 2.73 12.38 -3.13
CA ARG A 125 2.07 12.54 -4.43
C ARG A 125 1.68 11.19 -4.97
N ALA A 126 0.49 11.12 -5.55
CA ALA A 126 -0.05 9.87 -6.05
C ALA A 126 0.69 9.34 -7.29
N PHE A 127 0.93 8.03 -7.30
CA PHE A 127 1.52 7.36 -8.44
C PHE A 127 0.48 7.17 -9.55
N LYS A 128 0.91 7.31 -10.81
CA LYS A 128 0.04 7.07 -11.97
C LYS A 128 0.20 5.64 -12.49
N CYS A 129 -0.82 4.82 -12.30
CA CYS A 129 -0.97 3.57 -13.06
C CYS A 129 -1.59 3.86 -14.45
N CYS A 130 -1.66 2.85 -15.32
CA CYS A 130 -2.26 2.99 -16.65
C CYS A 130 -3.70 3.52 -16.58
N GLY A 131 -4.03 4.51 -17.40
CA GLY A 131 -5.38 5.08 -17.46
C GLY A 131 -5.73 6.02 -16.30
N GLU A 132 -4.88 6.15 -15.29
CA GLU A 132 -5.09 7.11 -14.18
C GLU A 132 -4.57 8.50 -14.53
N LYS A 133 -5.13 9.51 -13.86
CA LYS A 133 -4.62 10.88 -13.90
C LYS A 133 -3.28 10.99 -13.14
N VAL A 134 -2.40 11.87 -13.61
CA VAL A 134 -1.18 12.23 -12.84
C VAL A 134 -1.59 12.94 -11.55
N TYR A 135 -0.70 12.94 -10.57
CA TYR A 135 -0.98 13.39 -9.20
C TYR A 135 -1.67 14.76 -9.12
N ASN A 136 -1.20 15.74 -9.90
CA ASN A 136 -1.69 17.12 -9.91
C ASN A 136 -2.96 17.35 -10.74
N GLU A 137 -3.42 16.33 -11.46
CA GLU A 137 -4.70 16.34 -12.19
C GLU A 137 -5.83 15.62 -11.42
N ARG A 138 -5.50 14.99 -10.27
CA ARG A 138 -6.47 14.34 -9.40
C ARG A 138 -7.20 15.39 -8.55
N PRO A 139 -8.50 15.20 -8.27
CA PRO A 139 -9.30 16.19 -7.54
C PRO A 139 -8.90 16.34 -6.07
N ASP A 140 -8.13 15.41 -5.52
CA ASP A 140 -7.67 15.42 -4.13
C ASP A 140 -6.27 16.04 -3.96
N TYR A 141 -5.66 16.53 -5.05
CA TYR A 141 -4.38 17.22 -4.97
C TYR A 141 -4.51 18.58 -4.32
N ASP A 142 -3.75 18.77 -3.26
CA ASP A 142 -3.58 20.03 -2.56
C ASP A 142 -2.24 20.63 -2.96
N SER A 143 -2.26 21.65 -3.82
CA SER A 143 -1.05 22.34 -4.28
C SER A 143 -0.37 23.17 -3.19
N THR A 144 -1.10 23.54 -2.14
CA THR A 144 -0.55 24.32 -1.02
C THR A 144 0.33 23.45 -0.13
N HIS A 145 -0.11 22.22 0.13
CA HIS A 145 0.63 21.26 0.95
C HIS A 145 1.49 20.27 0.12
N ASP A 146 1.34 20.32 -1.21
CA ASP A 146 1.98 19.45 -2.19
C ASP A 146 1.74 17.96 -1.92
N VAL A 147 0.48 17.60 -1.64
CA VAL A 147 0.05 16.22 -1.33
C VAL A 147 -1.25 15.84 -2.05
N ASN A 148 -1.43 14.55 -2.30
CA ASN A 148 -2.74 13.97 -2.63
C ASN A 148 -3.43 13.52 -1.33
N ARG A 149 -4.55 14.16 -0.98
CA ARG A 149 -5.19 13.96 0.33
C ARG A 149 -5.79 12.58 0.52
N SER A 150 -6.04 11.79 -0.54
CA SER A 150 -6.59 10.44 -0.40
C SER A 150 -5.56 9.37 -0.02
N ILE A 151 -4.26 9.70 -0.05
CA ILE A 151 -3.16 8.73 0.12
C ILE A 151 -2.24 9.04 1.31
N VAL A 152 -2.63 10.00 2.15
CA VAL A 152 -1.90 10.44 3.33
C VAL A 152 -2.84 10.42 4.55
N ILE A 153 -2.27 10.36 5.75
CA ILE A 153 -3.01 10.63 6.98
C ILE A 153 -2.81 12.10 7.33
N GLU A 154 -3.88 12.88 7.33
CA GLU A 154 -3.89 14.29 7.69
C GLU A 154 -4.18 14.47 9.17
N CYS A 155 -3.24 15.10 9.91
CA CYS A 155 -3.39 15.39 11.32
C CYS A 155 -3.60 16.88 11.57
N LYS A 156 -4.75 17.24 12.16
CA LYS A 156 -5.18 18.61 12.44
C LYS A 156 -5.55 18.80 13.90
N LYS A 157 -5.40 20.03 14.39
CA LYS A 157 -5.84 20.41 15.73
C LYS A 157 -7.36 20.45 15.78
N SER A 158 -7.95 19.75 16.75
CA SER A 158 -9.39 19.76 17.05
C SER A 158 -9.57 20.13 18.52
N GLY A 159 -9.88 21.41 18.78
CA GLY A 159 -9.89 21.96 20.14
C GLY A 159 -8.50 21.90 20.79
N THR A 160 -8.40 21.13 21.88
CA THR A 160 -7.15 20.86 22.61
C THR A 160 -6.48 19.53 22.23
N THR A 161 -7.03 18.82 21.24
CA THR A 161 -6.54 17.51 20.79
C THR A 161 -6.06 17.56 19.35
N VAL A 162 -5.45 16.48 18.88
CA VAL A 162 -5.09 16.28 17.47
C VAL A 162 -5.89 15.11 16.93
N THR A 163 -6.57 15.32 15.82
CA THR A 163 -7.31 14.32 15.06
C THR A 163 -6.54 14.00 13.78
N CYS A 164 -6.34 12.72 13.50
CA CYS A 164 -5.69 12.22 12.30
C CYS A 164 -6.68 11.39 11.48
N GLN A 165 -6.78 11.63 10.18
CA GLN A 165 -7.73 10.95 9.27
C GLN A 165 -7.13 10.73 7.89
#